data_AF-A0A645H295-F1
#
_entry.id   AF-A0A645H295-F1
#
_cell.length_a   1.000
_cell.length_b   1.000
_cell.length_c   1.000
_cell.angle_alpha   90.00
_cell.angle_beta   90.00
_cell.angle_gamma   90.00
#
_symmetry.space_group_name_H-M   'P 1'
#
loop_
_entity.id
_entity.type
_entity.pdbx_description
1 polymer ?
#
loop_
_entity_poly.entity_id
_entity_poly.type
_entity_poly.pdbx_seq_one_letter_code
_entity_poly.pdbx_strand_id
1 'polypeptide(L)'
;MLEPLGVVDIMAENGYCIAADDLANASRQFRNEAPRSGSALERMAGRFAAMSGDPLLYEAHKSRAAKLIALVKATNANGIVIAMQKFCDPEEFDYPIIKPQIEQASIPMLYIELEQGAQGVENLRTRIQSFAEMFQ
;
A
#
# COMPACT_ATOMS: atom_id res chain seq x y z
N MET A 1 -3.17 -4.10 9.21
CA MET A 1 -4.51 -4.04 8.58
C MET A 1 -4.80 -2.58 8.29
N LEU A 2 -5.58 -2.29 7.23
CA LEU A 2 -5.95 -0.90 6.94
C LEU A 2 -6.76 -0.31 8.11
N GLU A 3 -6.35 0.84 8.60
CA GLU A 3 -7.03 1.60 9.66
C GLU A 3 -7.46 2.96 9.11
N PRO A 4 -8.57 3.55 9.61
CA PRO A 4 -9.49 2.97 10.58
C PRO A 4 -10.39 1.88 9.98
N LEU A 5 -10.82 0.92 10.81
CA LEU A 5 -11.69 -0.20 10.41
C LEU A 5 -12.93 0.19 9.59
N GLY A 6 -13.54 1.35 9.84
CA GLY A 6 -14.71 1.80 9.08
C GLY A 6 -14.45 1.97 7.58
N VAL A 7 -13.20 2.19 7.16
CA VAL A 7 -12.83 2.18 5.74
C VAL A 7 -12.95 0.78 5.15
N VAL A 8 -12.52 -0.24 5.90
CA VAL A 8 -12.64 -1.64 5.49
C VAL A 8 -14.10 -2.06 5.43
N ASP A 9 -14.93 -1.60 6.36
CA ASP A 9 -16.38 -1.84 6.35
C ASP A 9 -17.03 -1.25 5.09
N ILE A 10 -16.74 0.00 4.75
CA ILE A 10 -17.22 0.63 3.51
C ILE A 10 -16.75 -0.15 2.28
N MET A 11 -15.49 -0.59 2.25
CA MET A 11 -14.98 -1.39 1.14
C MET A 11 -15.75 -2.72 1.03
N ALA A 12 -16.01 -3.41 2.15
CA ALA A 12 -16.78 -4.65 2.15
C ALA A 12 -18.23 -4.44 1.67
N GLU A 13 -18.89 -3.37 2.11
CA GLU A 13 -20.25 -2.98 1.67
C GLU A 13 -20.34 -2.72 0.16
N ASN A 14 -19.24 -2.24 -0.45
CA ASN A 14 -19.15 -1.99 -1.89
C ASN A 14 -18.56 -3.17 -2.68
N GLY A 15 -18.46 -4.36 -2.06
CA GLY A 15 -18.04 -5.59 -2.74
C GLY A 15 -16.54 -5.71 -3.02
N TYR A 16 -15.70 -4.92 -2.36
CA TYR A 16 -14.25 -5.04 -2.51
C TYR A 16 -13.74 -6.37 -1.95
N CYS A 17 -12.78 -6.97 -2.66
CA CYS A 17 -11.91 -8.02 -2.13
C CYS A 17 -10.47 -7.51 -2.13
N ILE A 18 -9.85 -7.38 -0.95
CA ILE A 18 -8.45 -6.95 -0.83
C ILE A 18 -7.55 -8.16 -1.11
N ALA A 19 -7.04 -8.27 -2.34
CA ALA A 19 -6.25 -9.43 -2.77
C ALA A 19 -4.81 -9.42 -2.26
N ALA A 20 -4.24 -8.24 -1.97
CA ALA A 20 -2.93 -8.07 -1.33
C ALA A 20 -2.76 -6.65 -0.76
N ASP A 21 -1.70 -6.43 0.02
CA ASP A 21 -1.38 -5.13 0.61
C ASP A 21 0.12 -4.77 0.54
N ASP A 22 0.40 -3.46 0.56
CA ASP A 22 1.72 -2.87 0.83
C ASP A 22 1.62 -1.93 2.04
N LEU A 23 1.16 -2.43 3.18
CA LEU A 23 0.98 -1.61 4.38
C LEU A 23 2.11 -1.81 5.39
N ALA A 24 2.58 -0.69 5.97
CA ALA A 24 3.61 -0.69 7.00
C ALA A 24 3.21 -1.52 8.24
N ASN A 25 1.93 -1.61 8.57
CA ASN A 25 1.41 -2.39 9.69
C ASN A 25 0.88 -3.80 9.29
N ALA A 26 1.15 -4.26 8.08
CA ALA A 26 0.77 -5.60 7.61
C ALA A 26 1.90 -6.21 6.77
N SER A 27 1.73 -6.43 5.45
CA SER A 27 2.64 -7.27 4.67
C SER A 27 4.09 -6.81 4.69
N ARG A 28 4.37 -5.51 4.86
CA ARG A 28 5.76 -5.02 4.99
C ARG A 28 6.48 -5.63 6.20
N GLN A 29 5.76 -5.96 7.28
CA GLN A 29 6.31 -6.52 8.51
C GLN A 29 6.83 -7.95 8.37
N PHE A 30 6.41 -8.71 7.35
CA PHE A 30 6.79 -10.12 7.22
C PHE A 30 7.15 -10.57 5.80
N ARG A 31 7.03 -9.71 4.79
CA ARG A 31 7.40 -10.06 3.40
C ARG A 31 8.88 -10.36 3.16
N ASN A 32 9.76 -10.01 4.09
CA ASN A 32 11.20 -10.29 4.01
C ASN A 32 11.61 -11.30 5.09
N GLU A 33 12.18 -12.42 4.64
CA GLU A 33 12.79 -13.43 5.52
C GLU A 33 14.17 -12.97 6.00
N ALA A 34 14.55 -13.41 7.20
CA ALA A 34 15.92 -13.25 7.68
C ALA A 34 16.85 -14.27 7.01
N PRO A 35 18.13 -13.92 6.76
CA PRO A 35 19.13 -14.89 6.35
C PRO A 35 19.16 -16.13 7.26
N ARG A 36 19.44 -17.31 6.68
CA ARG A 36 19.46 -18.59 7.43
C ARG A 36 20.78 -18.83 8.19
N SER A 37 21.84 -18.11 7.83
CA SER A 37 23.18 -18.21 8.42
C SER A 37 23.60 -16.91 9.12
N GLY A 38 24.62 -17.01 9.98
CA GLY A 38 25.13 -15.88 10.78
C GLY A 38 24.60 -15.87 12.21
N SER A 39 25.19 -15.02 13.04
CA SER A 39 24.73 -14.72 14.40
C SER A 39 23.31 -14.12 14.38
N ALA A 40 22.65 -14.10 15.54
CA ALA A 40 21.31 -13.51 15.66
C ALA A 40 21.28 -12.04 15.21
N LEU A 41 22.30 -11.25 15.58
CA LEU A 41 22.41 -9.84 15.20
C LEU A 41 22.59 -9.67 13.68
N GLU A 42 23.47 -10.47 13.06
CA GLU A 42 23.69 -10.43 11.61
C GLU A 42 22.42 -10.79 10.84
N ARG A 43 21.64 -11.77 11.33
CA ARG A 43 20.37 -12.16 10.69
C ARG A 43 19.30 -11.07 10.80
N MET A 44 19.21 -10.39 11.95
CA MET A 44 18.29 -9.24 12.11
C MET A 44 18.69 -8.07 11.21
N ALA A 45 19.98 -7.71 11.18
CA ALA A 45 20.50 -6.66 10.31
C ALA A 45 20.33 -7.00 8.83
N GLY A 46 20.63 -8.24 8.44
CA GLY A 46 20.47 -8.72 7.07
C GLY A 46 19.02 -8.72 6.59
N ARG A 47 18.07 -9.05 7.47
CA ARG A 47 16.64 -8.93 7.17
C ARG A 47 16.25 -7.49 6.85
N PHE A 48 16.68 -6.52 7.66
CA PHE A 48 16.40 -5.11 7.45
C PHE A 48 17.05 -4.61 6.15
N ALA A 49 18.31 -4.98 5.90
CA ALA A 49 19.04 -4.61 4.69
C ALA A 49 18.44 -5.19 3.40
N ALA A 50 17.72 -6.31 3.48
CA ALA A 50 17.03 -6.91 2.34
C ALA A 50 15.69 -6.24 1.99
N MET A 51 15.15 -5.41 2.88
CA MET A 51 13.89 -4.71 2.64
C MET A 51 14.05 -3.69 1.50
N SER A 52 13.00 -3.50 0.70
CA SER A 52 12.97 -2.60 -0.46
C SER A 52 11.54 -2.23 -0.80
N GLY A 53 11.31 -1.13 -1.54
CA GLY A 53 9.98 -0.62 -1.84
C GLY A 53 9.22 -0.19 -0.58
N ASP A 54 9.87 0.58 0.27
CA ASP A 54 9.31 1.20 1.48
C ASP A 54 9.82 2.65 1.54
N PRO A 55 8.94 3.66 1.72
CA PRO A 55 9.35 5.06 1.77
C PRO A 55 10.25 5.40 2.96
N LEU A 56 10.27 4.58 4.02
CA LEU A 56 11.16 4.76 5.17
C LEU A 56 12.57 4.22 4.95
N LEU A 57 12.81 3.50 3.84
CA LEU A 57 14.11 2.94 3.52
C LEU A 57 14.78 3.74 2.40
N TYR A 58 16.09 3.92 2.55
CA TYR A 58 16.89 4.45 1.46
C TYR A 58 16.93 3.43 0.32
N GLU A 59 16.44 3.84 -0.84
CA GLU A 59 16.50 3.06 -2.07
C GLU A 59 16.68 4.00 -3.26
N ALA A 60 17.89 4.04 -3.83
CA ALA A 60 18.25 4.99 -4.88
C ALA A 60 17.34 4.92 -6.12
N HIS A 61 16.88 3.70 -6.47
CA HIS A 61 16.06 3.47 -7.65
C HIS A 61 14.54 3.43 -7.38
N LYS A 62 14.11 3.60 -6.12
CA LYS A 62 12.69 3.64 -5.70
C LYS A 62 11.83 2.54 -6.35
N SER A 63 12.02 1.29 -5.95
CA SER A 63 11.42 0.12 -6.63
C SER A 63 9.93 -0.11 -6.34
N ARG A 64 9.33 0.70 -5.47
CA ARG A 64 7.99 0.47 -4.91
C ARG A 64 6.90 0.37 -5.98
N ALA A 65 6.87 1.27 -6.97
CA ALA A 65 5.84 1.21 -8.01
C ALA A 65 5.94 -0.08 -8.85
N ALA A 66 7.14 -0.51 -9.21
CA ALA A 66 7.35 -1.78 -9.91
C ALA A 66 6.83 -2.97 -9.09
N LYS A 67 7.04 -2.97 -7.77
CA LYS A 67 6.49 -3.99 -6.87
C LYS A 67 4.97 -3.96 -6.80
N LEU A 68 4.35 -2.78 -6.70
CA LEU A 68 2.90 -2.63 -6.70
C LEU A 68 2.28 -3.14 -8.01
N ILE A 69 2.88 -2.79 -9.17
CA ILE A 69 2.46 -3.28 -10.48
C ILE A 69 2.58 -4.81 -10.56
N ALA A 70 3.68 -5.38 -10.06
CA ALA A 70 3.85 -6.83 -10.02
C ALA A 70 2.80 -7.51 -9.12
N LEU A 71 2.46 -6.89 -7.99
CA LEU A 71 1.45 -7.40 -7.06
C LEU A 71 0.05 -7.41 -7.69
N VAL A 72 -0.33 -6.34 -8.39
CA VAL A 72 -1.57 -6.28 -9.17
C VAL A 72 -1.63 -7.41 -10.20
N LYS A 73 -0.55 -7.62 -10.97
CA LYS A 73 -0.48 -8.71 -11.96
C LYS A 73 -0.57 -10.10 -11.32
N ALA A 74 0.10 -10.32 -10.20
CA ALA A 74 0.13 -11.62 -9.52
C ALA A 74 -1.24 -11.99 -8.90
N THR A 75 -2.03 -10.99 -8.53
CA THR A 75 -3.31 -11.16 -7.85
C THR A 75 -4.52 -10.99 -8.76
N ASN A 76 -4.32 -10.51 -10.00
CA ASN A 76 -5.38 -10.06 -10.90
C ASN A 76 -6.27 -8.97 -10.29
N ALA A 77 -5.72 -8.12 -9.41
CA ALA A 77 -6.46 -7.01 -8.82
C ALA A 77 -6.88 -6.00 -9.90
N ASN A 78 -8.07 -5.40 -9.75
CA ASN A 78 -8.60 -4.44 -10.73
C ASN A 78 -7.99 -3.03 -10.61
N GLY A 79 -7.43 -2.69 -9.45
CA GLY A 79 -6.87 -1.37 -9.19
C GLY A 79 -6.15 -1.30 -7.85
N ILE A 80 -5.62 -0.13 -7.52
CA ILE A 80 -4.89 0.15 -6.27
C ILE A 80 -5.61 1.24 -5.49
N VAL A 81 -5.79 1.04 -4.18
CA VAL A 81 -6.20 2.11 -3.26
C VAL A 81 -4.96 2.61 -2.51
N ILE A 82 -4.56 3.86 -2.77
CA ILE A 82 -3.53 4.56 -2.02
C ILE A 82 -4.17 5.13 -0.75
N ALA A 83 -3.96 4.42 0.35
CA ALA A 83 -4.35 4.83 1.70
C ALA A 83 -3.27 5.76 2.29
N MET A 84 -3.36 7.06 2.02
CA MET A 84 -2.39 8.05 2.48
C MET A 84 -2.68 8.47 3.92
N GLN A 85 -1.80 8.12 4.84
CA GLN A 85 -1.85 8.68 6.19
C GLN A 85 -1.55 10.18 6.13
N LYS A 86 -2.45 10.99 6.67
CA LYS A 86 -2.28 12.45 6.72
C LYS A 86 -0.99 12.82 7.45
N PHE A 87 -0.23 13.75 6.87
CA PHE A 87 1.05 14.24 7.40
C PHE A 87 2.14 13.16 7.47
N CYS A 88 2.08 12.18 6.58
CA CYS A 88 3.15 11.20 6.41
C CYS A 88 4.08 11.65 5.28
N ASP A 89 4.96 12.61 5.56
CA ASP A 89 5.86 13.18 4.57
C ASP A 89 6.59 12.11 3.74
N PRO A 90 7.13 11.00 4.30
CA PRO A 90 7.79 9.97 3.51
C PRO A 90 6.88 9.32 2.46
N GLU A 91 5.63 9.00 2.79
CA GLU A 91 4.65 8.45 1.85
C GLU A 91 4.22 9.52 0.83
N GLU A 92 4.04 10.77 1.26
CA GLU A 92 3.69 11.91 0.39
C GLU A 92 4.80 12.23 -0.62
N PHE A 93 6.09 12.14 -0.24
CA PHE A 93 7.22 12.29 -1.15
C PHE A 93 7.36 11.12 -2.14
N ASP A 94 6.91 9.92 -1.77
CA ASP A 94 6.97 8.73 -2.62
C ASP A 94 5.82 8.73 -3.65
N TYR A 95 4.65 9.28 -3.30
CA TYR A 95 3.48 9.35 -4.17
C TYR A 95 3.74 9.96 -5.57
N PRO A 96 4.37 11.14 -5.73
CA PRO A 96 4.65 11.71 -7.05
C PRO A 96 5.65 10.88 -7.87
N ILE A 97 6.40 9.97 -7.24
CA ILE A 97 7.31 9.04 -7.93
C ILE A 97 6.54 7.82 -8.42
N ILE A 98 5.67 7.23 -7.58
CA ILE A 98 4.96 5.99 -7.91
C ILE A 98 3.76 6.23 -8.83
N LYS A 99 3.05 7.36 -8.68
CA LYS A 99 1.79 7.63 -9.40
C LYS A 99 1.97 7.58 -10.93
N PRO A 100 2.94 8.29 -11.55
CA PRO A 100 3.11 8.28 -13.00
C PRO A 100 3.42 6.88 -13.55
N GLN A 101 4.16 6.06 -12.79
CA GLN A 101 4.54 4.70 -13.21
C GLN A 101 3.33 3.76 -13.20
N ILE A 102 2.45 3.89 -12.19
CA ILE A 102 1.21 3.10 -12.11
C ILE A 102 0.21 3.53 -13.19
N GLU A 103 0.09 4.84 -13.46
CA GLU A 103 -0.72 5.36 -14.56
C GLU A 103 -0.21 4.90 -15.93
N GLN A 104 1.11 4.90 -16.14
CA GLN A 104 1.72 4.37 -17.36
C GLN A 104 1.44 2.87 -17.54
N ALA A 105 1.30 2.12 -16.45
CA ALA A 105 0.89 0.72 -16.45
C ALA A 105 -0.62 0.53 -16.69
N SER A 106 -1.39 1.62 -16.89
CA SER A 106 -2.85 1.60 -17.07
C SER A 106 -3.61 0.94 -15.92
N ILE A 107 -3.11 1.07 -14.69
CA ILE A 107 -3.75 0.54 -13.48
C ILE A 107 -4.56 1.67 -12.83
N PRO A 108 -5.88 1.52 -12.68
CA PRO A 108 -6.71 2.51 -11.97
C PRO A 108 -6.29 2.66 -10.51
N MET A 109 -6.28 3.91 -10.03
CA MET A 109 -5.92 4.24 -8.65
C MET A 109 -6.99 5.10 -7.99
N LEU A 110 -7.28 4.82 -6.72
CA LEU A 110 -8.01 5.68 -5.82
C LEU A 110 -7.08 6.18 -4.72
N TYR A 111 -6.95 7.49 -4.57
CA TYR A 111 -6.23 8.11 -3.44
C TYR A 111 -7.22 8.46 -2.33
N ILE A 112 -7.06 7.93 -1.13
CA ILE A 112 -7.83 8.34 0.06
C ILE A 112 -6.86 8.85 1.13
N GLU A 113 -7.23 9.95 1.78
CA GLU A 113 -6.48 10.48 2.92
C GLU A 113 -7.10 9.94 4.20
N LEU A 114 -6.25 9.49 5.13
CA LEU A 114 -6.62 8.87 6.39
C LEU A 114 -6.19 9.75 7.55
N GLU A 115 -7.11 9.99 8.48
CA GLU A 115 -6.87 10.67 9.74
C GLU A 115 -6.89 9.68 10.90
N GLN A 116 -6.15 9.97 11.98
CA GLN A 116 -6.23 9.15 13.19
C GLN A 116 -7.57 9.41 13.90
N GLY A 117 -8.45 8.41 13.88
CA GLY A 117 -9.77 8.45 14.50
C GLY A 117 -10.89 8.09 13.51
N ALA A 118 -12.09 7.79 14.01
CA ALA A 118 -13.24 7.46 13.16
C ALA A 118 -13.90 8.70 12.51
N GLN A 119 -13.43 9.90 12.83
CA GLN A 119 -13.96 11.13 12.27
C GLN A 119 -13.56 11.23 10.80
N GLY A 120 -14.55 11.42 9.91
CA GLY A 120 -14.30 11.63 8.47
C GLY A 120 -14.36 10.39 7.58
N VAL A 121 -14.59 9.18 8.12
CA VAL A 121 -14.73 7.94 7.33
C VAL A 121 -15.89 8.05 6.32
N GLU A 122 -17.01 8.66 6.70
CA GLU A 122 -18.16 8.86 5.80
C GLU A 122 -17.83 9.74 4.59
N ASN A 123 -16.87 10.66 4.69
CA ASN A 123 -16.46 11.49 3.55
C ASN A 123 -15.75 10.66 2.46
N LEU A 124 -15.22 9.48 2.82
CA LEU A 124 -14.58 8.56 1.89
C LEU A 124 -15.59 7.63 1.19
N ARG A 125 -16.80 7.48 1.74
CA ARG A 125 -17.82 6.53 1.26
C ARG A 125 -18.12 6.71 -0.23
N THR A 126 -18.48 7.93 -0.64
CA THR A 126 -18.82 8.21 -2.05
C THR A 126 -17.64 7.94 -2.98
N ARG A 127 -16.41 8.23 -2.55
CA ARG A 127 -15.21 8.03 -3.38
C ARG A 127 -14.88 6.55 -3.56
N ILE A 128 -15.02 5.75 -2.49
CA ILE A 128 -14.85 4.29 -2.53
C ILE A 128 -15.96 3.68 -3.38
N GLN A 129 -17.22 4.07 -3.19
CA GLN A 129 -18.33 3.61 -4.02
C GLN A 129 -18.09 3.89 -5.51
N SER A 130 -17.78 5.15 -5.87
CA SER A 130 -17.55 5.52 -7.27
C SER A 130 -16.37 4.76 -7.88
N PHE A 131 -15.34 4.42 -7.10
CA PHE A 131 -14.22 3.63 -7.59
C PHE A 131 -14.64 2.17 -7.86
N ALA A 132 -15.56 1.59 -7.07
CA ALA A 132 -16.11 0.26 -7.36
C ALA A 132 -16.96 0.25 -8.64
N GLU A 133 -17.78 1.28 -8.84
CA GLU A 133 -18.66 1.44 -10.01
C GLU A 133 -17.87 1.53 -11.33
N MET A 134 -16.59 1.92 -11.31
CA MET A 134 -15.72 1.93 -12.50
C MET A 134 -15.41 0.54 -13.06
N PHE A 135 -15.67 -0.53 -12.30
CA PHE A 135 -15.35 -1.92 -12.67
C PHE A 135 -16.59 -2.80 -12.91
N GLN A 136 -17.78 -2.21 -12.84
CA GLN A 136 -19.07 -2.91 -13.05
C GLN A 136 -19.47 -2.95 -14.52
#